data_AF-A0A661Z889-F1
#
_entry.id   AF-A0A661Z889-F1
#
_cell.length_a   1.000
_cell.length_b   1.000
_cell.length_c   1.000
_cell.angle_alpha   90.00
_cell.angle_beta   90.00
_cell.angle_gamma   90.00
#
_symmetry.space_group_name_H-M   'P 1'
#
loop_
_entity.id
_entity.type
_entity.pdbx_description
1 polymer ?
#
loop_
_entity_poly.entity_id
_entity_poly.type
_entity_poly.pdbx_seq_one_letter_code
_entity_poly.pdbx_strand_id
1 'polypeptide(L)'
;SVLTYKTGEIKYSEYDGWTDYFDKQMKFTRTIMYLNEPTTYKGSWEFWNRKKQIKIKYKIHNRDTSEIYTILRLEKDTFWICDSEKEIHYMTYKVR
;
A
#
# COMPACT_ATOMS: atom_id res chain seq x y z
N SER A 1 6.32 11.75 -3.15
CA SER A 1 5.39 12.45 -4.06
C SER A 1 4.42 11.45 -4.64
N VAL A 2 3.16 11.84 -4.84
CA VAL A 2 2.14 11.00 -5.50
C VAL A 2 1.73 11.69 -6.79
N LEU A 3 1.87 11.02 -7.93
CA LEU A 3 1.39 11.49 -9.23
C LEU A 3 -0.06 11.05 -9.40
N THR A 4 -0.97 12.01 -9.55
CA THR A 4 -2.38 11.70 -9.79
C THR A 4 -2.58 11.40 -11.28
N TYR A 5 -2.93 10.16 -11.64
CA TYR A 5 -3.01 9.75 -13.05
C TYR A 5 -4.09 10.50 -13.84
N LYS A 6 -5.18 10.91 -13.17
CA LYS A 6 -6.30 11.63 -13.82
C LYS A 6 -5.99 13.10 -14.13
N THR A 7 -5.17 13.75 -13.32
CA THR A 7 -4.95 15.21 -13.42
C THR A 7 -3.51 15.56 -13.81
N GLY A 8 -2.57 14.62 -13.75
CA GLY A 8 -1.15 14.88 -13.96
C GLY A 8 -0.50 15.72 -12.84
N GLU A 9 -1.25 16.06 -11.79
CA GLU A 9 -0.77 16.90 -10.70
C GLU A 9 0.14 16.10 -9.75
N ILE A 10 1.28 16.70 -9.41
CA ILE A 10 2.19 16.21 -8.37
C ILE A 10 1.73 16.81 -7.05
N LYS A 11 1.20 15.97 -6.15
CA LYS A 11 0.93 16.36 -4.77
C LYS A 11 2.15 16.02 -3.91
N TYR A 12 2.64 17.02 -3.16
CA TYR A 12 3.60 16.80 -2.08
C TYR A 12 2.86 16.04 -0.98
N SER A 13 3.30 14.83 -0.68
CA SER A 13 2.68 14.03 0.38
C SER A 13 3.00 14.66 1.73
N GLU A 14 2.03 14.65 2.65
CA GLU A 14 2.23 15.05 4.05
C GLU A 14 3.17 14.12 4.83
N TYR A 15 3.67 13.07 4.16
CA TYR A 15 4.53 12.03 4.70
C TYR A 15 5.76 11.85 3.80
N ASP A 16 6.88 11.48 4.41
CA ASP A 16 8.17 11.23 3.76
C ASP A 16 8.15 9.90 2.98
N GLY A 17 7.30 8.96 3.43
CA GLY A 17 7.10 7.68 2.77
C GLY A 17 6.28 6.73 3.66
N TRP A 18 6.08 5.51 3.16
CA TRP A 18 5.50 4.44 3.96
C TRP A 18 6.09 3.08 3.57
N THR A 19 5.98 2.12 4.49
CA THR A 19 6.34 0.72 4.26
C THR A 19 5.14 -0.16 4.55
N ASP A 20 4.83 -1.07 3.64
CA ASP A 20 3.79 -2.08 3.81
C ASP A 20 4.39 -3.47 4.01
N TYR A 21 3.91 -4.19 5.01
CA TYR A 21 4.29 -5.57 5.31
C TYR A 21 3.07 -6.47 5.24
N PHE A 22 3.20 -7.54 4.46
CA PHE A 22 2.19 -8.58 4.25
C PHE A 22 2.74 -9.90 4.74
N ASP A 23 2.12 -10.48 5.78
CA ASP A 23 2.57 -11.76 6.31
C ASP A 23 1.78 -12.95 5.74
N LYS A 24 2.29 -14.17 5.93
CA LYS A 24 1.64 -15.41 5.48
C LYS A 24 0.36 -15.75 6.27
N GLN A 25 0.09 -15.07 7.37
CA GLN A 25 -1.07 -15.25 8.25
C GLN A 25 -2.18 -14.24 7.93
N MET A 26 -2.12 -13.61 6.73
CA MET A 26 -3.08 -12.61 6.27
C MET A 26 -3.11 -11.33 7.13
N LYS A 27 -2.04 -11.05 7.88
CA LYS A 27 -1.87 -9.79 8.62
C LYS A 27 -1.14 -8.76 7.78
N PHE A 28 -1.62 -7.53 7.90
CA PHE A 28 -1.10 -6.36 7.23
C PHE A 28 -0.56 -5.36 8.26
N THR A 29 0.58 -4.75 7.97
CA THR A 29 1.10 -3.60 8.72
C THR A 29 1.56 -2.52 7.75
N ARG A 30 1.07 -1.29 7.93
CA ARG A 30 1.53 -0.09 7.23
C ARG A 30 2.18 0.83 8.23
N THR A 31 3.42 1.23 7.99
CA THR A 31 4.09 2.28 8.76
C THR A 31 4.28 3.49 7.86
N ILE A 32 3.70 4.62 8.21
CA ILE A 32 3.83 5.89 7.49
C ILE A 32 4.76 6.80 8.30
N MET A 33 5.73 7.42 7.62
CA MET A 33 6.66 8.38 8.22
C MET A 33 6.13 9.80 8.03
N TYR A 34 5.66 10.43 9.10
CA TYR A 34 5.21 11.83 9.10
C TYR A 34 6.22 12.70 9.82
N LEU A 35 6.96 13.59 9.15
CA LEU A 35 7.87 14.55 9.80
C LEU A 35 8.84 13.88 10.80
N ASN A 36 9.38 12.71 10.45
CA ASN A 36 10.19 11.80 11.30
C ASN A 36 9.46 11.03 12.43
N GLU A 37 8.14 11.13 12.55
CA GLU A 37 7.35 10.33 13.47
C GLU A 37 6.65 9.16 12.75
N PRO A 38 7.01 7.90 13.06
CA PRO A 38 6.35 6.74 12.47
C PRO A 38 4.96 6.52 13.08
N THR A 39 3.95 6.42 12.21
CA THR A 39 2.61 5.96 12.59
C THR A 39 2.32 4.60 11.97
N THR A 40 2.00 3.62 12.80
CA THR A 40 1.76 2.24 12.37
C THR A 40 0.29 1.85 12.44
N TYR A 41 -0.23 1.36 11.31
CA TYR A 41 -1.56 0.78 11.18
C TYR A 41 -1.45 -0.73 11.01
N LYS A 42 -2.33 -1.48 11.69
CA LYS A 42 -2.40 -2.94 11.61
C LYS A 42 -3.77 -3.38 11.12
N GLY A 43 -3.79 -4.50 10.42
CA GLY A 43 -5.01 -5.03 9.84
C GLY A 43 -4.83 -6.38 9.17
N SER A 44 -5.64 -6.63 8.15
CA SER A 44 -5.59 -7.86 7.36
C SER A 44 -5.53 -7.59 5.87
N TRP A 45 -5.05 -8.58 5.12
CA TRP A 45 -5.05 -8.56 3.67
C TRP A 45 -5.58 -9.87 3.09
N GLU A 46 -6.12 -9.80 1.89
CA GLU A 46 -6.67 -10.95 1.16
C GLU A 46 -6.30 -10.86 -0.32
N PHE A 47 -5.89 -11.99 -0.92
CA PHE A 47 -5.63 -12.08 -2.36
C PHE A 47 -6.82 -12.71 -3.11
N TRP A 48 -7.46 -11.92 -3.97
CA TRP A 48 -8.54 -12.34 -4.84
C TRP A 48 -7.99 -12.79 -6.20
N ASN A 49 -7.49 -14.03 -6.24
CA ASN A 49 -6.78 -14.58 -7.39
C ASN A 49 -7.54 -14.43 -8.73
N ARG A 50 -8.84 -14.74 -8.76
CA ARG A 50 -9.66 -14.65 -9.99
C ARG A 50 -9.72 -13.25 -10.60
N LYS A 51 -9.59 -12.22 -9.77
CA LYS A 51 -9.63 -10.81 -10.19
C LYS A 51 -8.24 -10.18 -10.26
N LYS A 52 -7.18 -10.93 -9.92
CA LYS A 52 -5.82 -10.40 -9.70
C LYS A 52 -5.83 -9.18 -8.78
N GLN A 53 -6.59 -9.24 -7.70
CA GLN A 53 -6.78 -8.12 -6.78
C GLN A 53 -6.27 -8.45 -5.38
N ILE A 54 -5.80 -7.44 -4.66
CA ILE A 54 -5.54 -7.50 -3.23
C ILE A 54 -6.51 -6.57 -2.51
N LYS A 55 -7.09 -7.06 -1.42
CA LYS A 55 -7.89 -6.23 -0.51
C LYS A 55 -7.12 -6.05 0.79
N ILE A 56 -7.02 -4.81 1.26
CA ILE A 56 -6.38 -4.46 2.52
C ILE A 56 -7.43 -3.84 3.42
N LYS A 57 -7.51 -4.28 4.68
CA LYS A 57 -8.42 -3.74 5.69
C LYS A 57 -7.63 -3.34 6.92
N TYR A 58 -7.80 -2.12 7.40
CA TYR A 58 -7.11 -1.60 8.58
C TYR A 58 -7.91 -0.46 9.23
N LYS A 59 -7.51 -0.02 10.43
CA LYS A 59 -8.18 1.07 11.15
C LYS A 59 -7.32 2.32 11.19
N ILE A 60 -7.90 3.46 10.83
CA ILE A 60 -7.33 4.81 11.03
C ILE A 60 -8.26 5.55 12.01
N HIS A 61 -7.75 6.04 13.14
CA HIS A 61 -8.55 6.75 14.16
C HIS A 61 -9.86 6.02 14.52
N ASN A 62 -9.77 4.70 14.75
CA ASN A 62 -10.91 3.80 15.03
C ASN A 62 -11.95 3.66 13.91
N ARG A 63 -11.72 4.22 12.71
CA ARG A 63 -12.57 4.01 11.53
C ARG A 63 -12.02 2.87 10.67
N ASP A 64 -12.91 1.97 10.27
CA ASP A 64 -12.57 0.90 9.33
C ASP A 64 -12.28 1.48 7.95
N THR A 65 -11.13 1.11 7.41
CA THR A 65 -10.65 1.49 6.08
C THR A 65 -10.47 0.22 5.26
N SER A 66 -10.90 0.26 4.01
CA SER A 66 -10.76 -0.83 3.06
C SER A 66 -10.25 -0.31 1.73
N GLU A 67 -9.11 -0.84 1.30
CA GLU A 67 -8.49 -0.52 0.02
C GLU A 67 -8.53 -1.78 -0.87
N ILE A 68 -8.82 -1.60 -2.16
CA ILE A 68 -8.79 -2.69 -3.15
C ILE A 68 -7.88 -2.24 -4.27
N TYR A 69 -6.87 -3.04 -4.55
CA TYR A 69 -5.91 -2.79 -5.61
C TYR A 69 -5.91 -3.92 -6.62
N THR A 70 -5.76 -3.58 -7.89
CA THR A 70 -5.47 -4.54 -8.97
C THR A 70 -3.96 -4.72 -9.07
N ILE A 71 -3.51 -5.97 -9.17
CA ILE A 71 -2.10 -6.30 -9.35
C ILE A 71 -1.73 -6.12 -10.82
N LEU A 72 -0.79 -5.21 -11.08
CA LEU A 72 -0.23 -4.97 -12.39
C LEU A 72 0.99 -5.86 -12.65
N ARG A 73 1.85 -6.02 -11.63
CA ARG A 73 3.08 -6.82 -11.72
C ARG A 73 3.40 -7.48 -10.39
N LEU A 74 3.76 -8.75 -10.41
CA LEU A 74 4.20 -9.52 -9.25
C LEU A 74 5.34 -10.45 -9.65
N GLU A 75 6.56 -10.05 -9.29
CA GLU A 75 7.81 -10.78 -9.53
C GLU A 75 8.61 -10.84 -8.23
N LYS A 76 9.74 -11.56 -8.25
CA LYS A 76 10.59 -11.76 -7.06
C LYS A 76 10.97 -10.47 -6.35
N ASP A 77 11.36 -9.45 -7.13
CA ASP A 77 11.88 -8.20 -6.59
C ASP A 77 10.97 -6.98 -6.87
N THR A 78 9.85 -7.18 -7.58
CA THR A 78 8.97 -6.12 -8.10
C THR A 78 7.51 -6.40 -7.79
N PHE A 79 6.82 -5.45 -7.16
CA PHE A 79 5.38 -5.56 -6.92
C PHE A 79 4.67 -4.24 -7.22
N TRP A 80 3.81 -4.23 -8.23
CA TRP A 80 3.07 -3.05 -8.68
C TRP A 80 1.58 -3.27 -8.58
N ILE A 81 0.88 -2.29 -8.01
CA ILE A 81 -0.56 -2.32 -7.82
C ILE A 81 -1.19 -0.97 -8.19
N CYS A 82 -2.46 -0.96 -8.58
CA CYS A 82 -3.19 0.28 -8.84
C CYS A 82 -4.62 0.24 -8.28
N ASP A 83 -5.14 1.43 -7.99
CA ASP A 83 -6.57 1.68 -7.75
C ASP A 83 -7.11 2.67 -8.80
N SER A 84 -8.27 3.28 -8.55
CA SER A 84 -8.89 4.24 -9.47
C SER A 84 -8.20 5.61 -9.54
N GLU A 85 -7.22 5.87 -8.67
CA GLU A 85 -6.58 7.17 -8.48
C GLU A 85 -5.06 7.14 -8.70
N LYS A 86 -4.41 6.05 -8.28
CA LYS A 86 -2.95 5.93 -8.23
C LYS A 86 -2.44 4.55 -8.60
N GLU A 87 -1.19 4.56 -9.06
CA GLU A 87 -0.36 3.37 -9.24
C GLU A 87 0.77 3.41 -8.18
N ILE A 88 1.02 2.27 -7.53
CA ILE A 88 1.98 2.12 -6.45
C ILE A 88 3.02 1.08 -6.86
N HIS A 89 4.29 1.48 -6.83
CA HIS A 89 5.42 0.62 -7.17
C HIS A 89 6.22 0.30 -5.92
N TYR A 90 6.08 -0.93 -5.41
CA TYR A 90 6.90 -1.39 -4.30
C TYR A 90 8.27 -1.84 -4.80
N MET A 91 9.31 -1.27 -4.21
CA MET A 91 10.65 -1.85 -4.22
C MET A 91 10.75 -2.82 -3.06
N THR A 92 11.01 -4.09 -3.34
CA THR A 92 11.22 -5.08 -2.28
C THR A 92 12.65 -4.96 -1.75
N TYR A 93 12.78 -4.71 -0.45
CA TYR A 93 14.08 -4.74 0.22
C TYR A 93 14.29 -6.13 0.81
N LYS A 94 15.34 -6.83 0.38
CA LYS A 94 15.78 -8.05 1.06
C LYS A 94 16.32 -7.65 2.43
N VAL A 95 15.56 -7.94 3.48
CA VAL A 95 16.09 -7.96 4.85
C VAL A 95 17.09 -9.12 4.89
N ARG A 96 18.38 -8.80 5.04
CA ARG A 96 19.45 -9.78 5.23
C ARG A 96 19.44 -10.31 6.65
#